data_AF-A0A355SEB3-F1
#
_entry.id   AF-A0A355SEB3-F1
#
_cell.length_a   1.000
_cell.length_b   1.000
_cell.length_c   1.000
_cell.angle_alpha   90.00
_cell.angle_beta   90.00
_cell.angle_gamma   90.00
#
_symmetry.space_group_name_H-M   'P 1'
#
loop_
_entity.id
_entity.type
_entity.pdbx_description
1 polymer ?
#
loop_
_entity_poly.entity_id
_entity_poly.type
_entity_poly.pdbx_seq_one_letter_code
_entity_poly.pdbx_strand_id
1 'polypeptide(L)'
;IEGAISMALKYRDTYEADKALLRIKGYWNRTLRTIQVKTPDESMNILANGWLLYQTISCRIWARSAFYQSGGAYGFRDQLQDVMAAAYVSPEITKKQILNCCAHQFLEGDVQHWWHP
;
A
#
# COMPACT_ATOMS: atom_id res chain seq x y z
N ILE A 1 22.73 -7.70 -15.06
CA ILE A 1 22.44 -7.57 -16.51
C ILE A 1 21.43 -8.62 -16.96
N GLU A 2 21.65 -9.91 -16.66
CA GLU A 2 20.73 -11.00 -17.03
C GLU A 2 19.28 -10.82 -16.56
N GLY A 3 19.05 -10.36 -15.33
CA GLY A 3 17.70 -10.11 -14.81
C GLY A 3 16.94 -9.02 -15.57
N ALA A 4 17.62 -7.95 -15.99
CA ALA A 4 17.01 -6.87 -16.77
C ALA A 4 16.63 -7.34 -18.18
N ILE A 5 17.51 -8.11 -18.83
CA ILE A 5 17.25 -8.71 -20.15
C ILE A 5 16.06 -9.68 -20.06
N SER A 6 16.02 -10.52 -19.03
CA SER A 6 14.92 -11.46 -18.79
C SER A 6 13.56 -10.76 -18.63
N MET A 7 13.48 -9.67 -17.85
CA MET A 7 12.25 -8.89 -17.72
C MET A 7 11.83 -8.25 -19.05
N ALA A 8 12.78 -7.67 -19.79
CA ALA A 8 12.51 -7.02 -21.06
C ALA A 8 11.98 -8.02 -22.09
N LEU A 9 12.59 -9.21 -22.19
CA LEU A 9 12.13 -10.28 -23.07
C LEU A 9 10.75 -10.80 -22.66
N LYS A 10 10.49 -10.97 -21.36
CA LYS A 10 9.18 -11.42 -20.86
C LYS A 10 8.05 -10.48 -21.26
N TYR A 11 8.20 -9.18 -21.02
CA TYR A 11 7.14 -8.20 -21.28
C TYR A 11 7.16 -7.61 -22.68
N ARG A 12 8.07 -8.08 -23.55
CA ARG A 12 7.99 -7.86 -25.01
C ARG A 12 6.81 -8.63 -25.61
N ASP A 13 6.43 -9.76 -25.01
CA ASP A 13 5.21 -10.46 -25.34
C ASP A 13 4.01 -9.72 -24.75
N THR A 14 3.13 -9.22 -25.62
CA THR A 14 1.91 -8.51 -25.23
C THR A 14 0.99 -9.39 -24.39
N TYR A 15 0.99 -10.71 -24.61
CA TYR A 15 0.21 -11.64 -23.80
C TYR A 15 0.65 -11.60 -22.33
N GLU A 16 1.96 -11.59 -22.05
CA GLU A 16 2.48 -11.51 -20.68
C GLU A 16 2.25 -10.15 -20.04
N ALA A 17 2.27 -9.06 -20.83
CA ALA A 17 1.91 -7.72 -20.38
C ALA A 17 0.41 -7.63 -20.00
N ASP A 18 -0.48 -8.12 -20.85
CA ASP A 18 -1.93 -8.15 -20.60
C ASP A 18 -2.26 -9.00 -19.38
N LYS A 19 -1.61 -10.16 -19.25
CA LYS A 19 -1.75 -11.02 -18.07
C LYS A 19 -1.30 -10.29 -16.80
N ALA A 20 -0.25 -9.48 -16.84
CA ALA A 20 0.18 -8.66 -15.71
C ALA A 20 -0.84 -7.56 -15.37
N LEU A 21 -1.38 -6.90 -16.38
CA LEU A 21 -2.44 -5.89 -16.21
C LEU A 21 -3.70 -6.51 -15.58
N LEU A 22 -4.11 -7.68 -16.04
CA LEU A 22 -5.25 -8.40 -15.45
C LEU A 22 -5.00 -8.80 -14.00
N ARG A 23 -3.77 -9.23 -13.67
CA ARG A 23 -3.41 -9.55 -12.27
C ARG A 23 -3.52 -8.33 -11.36
N ILE A 24 -2.99 -7.17 -11.76
CA ILE A 24 -3.03 -5.97 -10.92
C ILE A 24 -4.45 -5.38 -10.81
N LYS A 25 -5.24 -5.42 -11.90
CA LYS A 25 -6.67 -5.07 -11.86
C LYS A 25 -7.44 -6.00 -10.92
N GLY A 26 -7.18 -7.31 -10.99
CA GLY A 26 -7.80 -8.30 -10.12
C GLY A 26 -7.43 -8.11 -8.65
N TYR A 27 -6.17 -7.75 -8.37
CA TYR A 27 -5.73 -7.37 -7.02
C TYR A 27 -6.54 -6.20 -6.48
N TRP A 28 -6.57 -5.07 -7.19
CA TRP A 28 -7.29 -3.88 -6.73
C TRP A 28 -8.80 -4.09 -6.62
N ASN A 29 -9.40 -4.83 -7.57
CA ASN A 29 -10.82 -5.15 -7.49
C ASN A 29 -11.17 -5.97 -6.24
N ARG A 30 -10.30 -6.90 -5.81
CA ARG A 30 -10.51 -7.64 -4.56
C ARG A 30 -10.32 -6.74 -3.33
N THR A 31 -9.21 -6.00 -3.29
CA THR A 31 -8.87 -5.16 -2.13
C THR A 31 -9.89 -4.06 -1.90
N LEU A 32 -10.26 -3.29 -2.94
CA LEU A 32 -11.15 -2.14 -2.81
C LEU A 32 -12.62 -2.54 -2.60
N ARG A 33 -13.03 -3.74 -3.02
CA ARG A 33 -14.43 -4.20 -2.88
C ARG A 33 -14.71 -5.02 -1.62
N THR A 34 -13.72 -5.17 -0.75
CA THR A 34 -13.90 -5.88 0.53
C THR A 34 -14.85 -5.12 1.45
N ILE A 35 -14.78 -3.78 1.45
CA ILE A 35 -15.71 -2.90 2.16
C ILE A 35 -16.41 -2.03 1.13
N GLN A 36 -17.74 -2.00 1.15
CA GLN A 36 -18.55 -1.16 0.27
C GLN A 36 -19.62 -0.45 1.09
N VAL A 37 -19.77 0.84 0.84
CA VAL A 37 -20.73 1.74 1.45
C VAL A 37 -21.70 2.21 0.37
N LYS A 38 -22.97 2.33 0.73
CA LYS A 38 -23.99 2.93 -0.13
C LYS A 38 -24.72 4.01 0.65
N THR A 39 -24.59 5.24 0.19
CA THR A 39 -25.27 6.42 0.73
C THR A 39 -26.05 7.14 -0.38
N PRO A 40 -26.94 8.09 -0.05
CA PRO A 40 -27.58 8.94 -1.04
C PRO A 40 -26.62 9.89 -1.80
N ASP A 41 -25.40 10.10 -1.28
CA ASP A 41 -24.37 10.93 -1.94
C ASP A 41 -23.40 10.04 -2.73
N GLU A 42 -23.43 10.20 -4.05
CA GLU A 42 -22.57 9.43 -4.95
C GLU A 42 -21.08 9.78 -4.81
N SER A 43 -20.75 11.03 -4.46
CA SER A 43 -19.37 11.44 -4.23
C SER A 43 -18.77 10.71 -3.04
N MET A 44 -19.57 10.55 -1.97
CA MET A 44 -19.17 9.77 -0.80
C MET A 44 -18.97 8.29 -1.15
N ASN A 45 -19.87 7.72 -1.97
CA ASN A 45 -19.74 6.35 -2.44
C ASN A 45 -18.43 6.15 -3.21
N ILE A 46 -18.12 7.04 -4.15
CA ILE A 46 -16.90 7.00 -4.98
C ILE A 46 -15.63 7.09 -4.12
N LEU A 47 -15.61 8.00 -3.14
CA LEU A 47 -14.45 8.16 -2.25
C LEU A 47 -14.25 6.93 -1.34
N ALA A 48 -15.30 6.51 -0.64
CA ALA A 48 -15.22 5.43 0.34
C ALA A 48 -14.95 4.06 -0.29
N ASN A 49 -15.54 3.79 -1.46
CA ASN A 49 -15.47 2.47 -2.11
C ASN A 49 -14.24 2.28 -3.01
N GLY A 50 -13.39 3.30 -3.13
CA GLY A 50 -12.23 3.25 -4.01
C GLY A 50 -11.09 4.15 -3.54
N TRP A 51 -11.26 5.46 -3.71
CA TRP A 51 -10.13 6.40 -3.66
C TRP A 51 -9.43 6.48 -2.31
N LEU A 52 -10.17 6.50 -1.19
CA LEU A 52 -9.56 6.66 0.13
C LEU A 52 -8.63 5.49 0.46
N LEU A 53 -9.11 4.25 0.30
CA LEU A 53 -8.30 3.07 0.56
C LEU A 53 -7.16 2.91 -0.44
N TYR A 54 -7.41 3.19 -1.73
CA TYR A 54 -6.39 3.17 -2.77
C TYR A 54 -5.25 4.14 -2.45
N GLN A 55 -5.58 5.38 -2.04
CA GLN A 55 -4.62 6.40 -1.66
C GLN A 55 -3.83 5.98 -0.42
N THR A 56 -4.48 5.46 0.62
CA THR A 56 -3.79 5.01 1.83
C THR A 56 -2.76 3.93 1.50
N ILE A 57 -3.15 2.88 0.78
CA ILE A 57 -2.23 1.79 0.43
C ILE A 57 -1.11 2.31 -0.49
N SER A 58 -1.46 3.01 -1.57
CA SER A 58 -0.48 3.42 -2.57
C SER A 58 0.50 4.48 -2.04
N CYS A 59 -0.01 5.50 -1.36
CA CYS A 59 0.75 6.68 -0.99
C CYS A 59 1.34 6.61 0.43
N ARG A 60 0.64 5.99 1.38
CA ARG A 60 1.06 6.00 2.79
C ARG A 60 1.83 4.74 3.17
N ILE A 61 1.44 3.61 2.60
CA ILE A 61 2.03 2.30 2.90
C ILE A 61 3.13 1.91 1.90
N TRP A 62 2.99 2.20 0.60
CA TRP A 62 3.98 1.80 -0.39
C TRP A 62 4.94 2.91 -0.80
N ALA A 63 4.42 4.07 -1.18
CA ALA A 63 5.27 5.17 -1.60
C ALA A 63 6.16 5.65 -0.44
N ARG A 64 7.44 5.87 -0.74
CA ARG A 64 8.40 6.38 0.24
C ARG A 64 8.55 7.90 0.14
N SER A 65 8.40 8.44 -1.05
CA SER A 65 8.66 9.85 -1.34
C SER A 65 7.58 10.42 -2.26
N ALA A 66 7.37 11.73 -2.19
CA ALA A 66 6.44 12.48 -3.02
C ALA A 66 6.94 13.92 -3.22
N PHE A 67 6.35 14.66 -4.16
CA PHE A 67 6.75 16.04 -4.48
C PHE A 67 6.87 16.96 -3.26
N TYR A 68 5.99 16.81 -2.28
CA TYR A 68 5.97 17.61 -1.04
C TYR A 68 6.46 16.85 0.19
N GLN A 69 6.95 15.62 0.03
CA GLN A 69 7.50 14.79 1.09
C GLN A 69 8.66 13.98 0.54
N SER A 70 9.78 14.64 0.30
CA SER A 70 10.95 14.07 -0.37
C SER A 70 11.75 13.09 0.51
N GLY A 71 11.59 13.20 1.84
CA GLY A 71 12.47 12.57 2.83
C GLY A 71 12.44 11.04 2.91
N GLY A 72 11.46 10.32 2.37
CA GLY A 72 11.54 8.86 2.31
C GLY A 72 11.19 8.10 3.60
N ALA A 73 11.26 8.77 4.75
CA ALA A 73 11.21 8.13 6.06
C ALA A 73 9.81 7.61 6.45
N TYR A 74 9.80 6.51 7.18
CA TYR A 74 8.66 6.05 7.96
C TYR A 74 8.58 6.81 9.27
N GLY A 75 7.39 7.29 9.64
CA GLY A 75 7.10 7.75 11.01
C GLY A 75 6.40 6.65 11.79
N PHE A 76 6.84 6.36 13.02
CA PHE A 76 6.30 5.24 13.82
C PHE A 76 4.78 5.33 14.00
N ARG A 77 4.32 6.46 14.53
CA ARG A 77 2.89 6.73 14.75
C ARG A 77 2.12 6.74 13.44
N ASP A 78 2.67 7.39 12.42
CA ASP A 78 1.99 7.55 11.15
C ASP A 78 1.76 6.21 10.46
N GLN A 79 2.76 5.32 10.43
CA GLN A 79 2.60 3.99 9.81
C GLN A 79 1.56 3.13 10.54
N LEU A 80 1.52 3.17 11.87
CA LEU A 80 0.50 2.45 12.63
C LEU A 80 -0.90 3.01 12.39
N GLN A 81 -1.05 4.34 12.28
CA GLN A 81 -2.34 4.96 11.97
C GLN A 81 -2.79 4.68 10.52
N ASP A 82 -1.88 4.84 9.55
CA ASP A 82 -2.15 4.64 8.13
C ASP A 82 -2.61 3.18 7.87
N VAL A 83 -1.99 2.20 8.53
CA VAL A 83 -2.28 0.79 8.26
C VAL A 83 -3.59 0.29 8.87
N MET A 84 -4.23 1.08 9.76
CA MET A 84 -5.55 0.73 10.31
C MET A 84 -6.60 0.61 9.21
N ALA A 85 -6.53 1.44 8.17
CA ALA A 85 -7.44 1.37 7.03
C ALA A 85 -7.32 0.06 6.24
N ALA A 86 -6.17 -0.61 6.31
CA ALA A 86 -5.91 -1.87 5.60
C ALA A 86 -6.26 -3.12 6.43
N ALA A 87 -6.55 -2.99 7.73
CA ALA A 87 -6.66 -4.11 8.66
C ALA A 87 -7.66 -5.20 8.21
N TYR A 88 -8.81 -4.78 7.70
CA TYR A 88 -9.86 -5.71 7.23
C TYR A 88 -9.69 -6.12 5.77
N VAL A 89 -8.99 -5.34 4.94
CA VAL A 89 -8.90 -5.58 3.50
C VAL A 89 -7.63 -6.33 3.09
N SER A 90 -6.56 -6.24 3.89
CA SER A 90 -5.34 -7.02 3.76
C SER A 90 -4.64 -7.10 5.12
N PRO A 91 -5.04 -8.09 5.95
CA PRO A 91 -4.38 -8.36 7.23
C PRO A 91 -2.87 -8.57 7.09
N GLU A 92 -2.39 -9.01 5.92
CA GLU A 92 -0.98 -9.22 5.63
C GLU A 92 -0.18 -7.91 5.60
N ILE A 93 -0.75 -6.84 5.02
CA ILE A 93 -0.13 -5.51 5.01
C ILE A 93 -0.05 -4.98 6.45
N THR A 94 -1.16 -5.11 7.19
CA THR A 94 -1.23 -4.68 8.60
C THR A 94 -0.23 -5.42 9.47
N LYS A 95 -0.13 -6.75 9.35
CA LYS A 95 0.85 -7.55 10.06
C LYS A 95 2.28 -7.10 9.75
N LYS A 96 2.61 -6.88 8.47
CA LYS A 96 3.96 -6.43 8.08
C LYS A 96 4.31 -5.08 8.70
N GLN A 97 3.38 -4.13 8.73
CA GLN A 97 3.63 -2.81 9.33
C GLN A 97 3.77 -2.87 10.85
N ILE A 98 2.96 -3.68 11.53
CA ILE A 98 3.11 -3.91 12.98
C ILE A 98 4.50 -4.49 13.27
N LEU A 99 4.89 -5.55 12.56
CA LEU A 99 6.20 -6.17 12.76
C LEU A 99 7.35 -5.20 12.47
N ASN A 100 7.24 -4.39 11.42
CA ASN A 100 8.20 -3.33 11.12
C ASN A 100 8.30 -2.35 12.31
N CYS A 101 7.18 -1.80 12.78
CA CYS A 101 7.19 -0.88 13.93
C CYS A 101 7.76 -1.54 15.19
N CYS A 102 7.41 -2.79 15.50
CA CYS A 102 7.96 -3.52 16.64
C CYS A 102 9.49 -3.66 16.58
N ALA A 103 10.08 -3.76 15.38
CA ALA A 103 11.53 -3.79 15.22
C ALA A 103 12.22 -2.44 15.55
N HIS A 104 11.44 -1.37 15.66
CA HIS A 104 11.89 -0.01 15.98
C HIS A 104 11.44 0.46 17.38
N GLN A 105 10.99 -0.46 18.23
CA GLN A 105 10.71 -0.22 19.64
C GLN A 105 11.88 -0.70 20.51
N PHE A 106 12.28 0.12 21.48
CA PHE A 106 13.34 -0.21 22.45
C PHE A 106 12.77 -1.01 23.62
N LEU A 107 13.66 -1.63 24.42
CA LEU A 107 13.26 -2.50 25.53
C LEU A 107 12.49 -1.73 26.61
N GLU A 108 12.86 -0.48 26.82
CA GLU A 108 12.28 0.47 27.77
C GLU A 108 10.87 0.94 27.34
N GLY A 109 10.48 0.67 26.09
CA GLY A 109 9.15 0.91 25.56
C GLY A 109 9.02 2.18 24.70
N ASP A 110 10.04 3.03 24.65
CA ASP A 110 10.14 4.13 23.70
C ASP A 110 10.45 3.60 22.29
N VAL A 111 10.33 4.47 21.29
CA VAL A 111 10.36 4.09 19.88
C VAL A 111 11.21 5.06 19.08
N GLN A 112 11.82 4.57 17.99
CA GLN A 112 12.38 5.47 16.99
C GLN A 112 11.25 6.30 16.40
N HIS A 113 11.34 7.64 16.52
CA HIS A 113 10.29 8.52 16.03
C HIS A 113 10.05 8.35 14.52
N TRP A 114 11.14 8.14 13.78
CA TRP A 114 11.14 7.82 12.36
C TRP A 114 12.41 7.03 11.97
N TRP A 115 12.35 6.34 10.83
CA TRP A 115 13.48 5.61 10.23
C TRP A 115 13.36 5.56 8.71
N HIS A 116 14.46 5.28 8.01
CA HIS A 116 14.43 5.04 6.56
C HIS A 116 14.19 3.55 6.24
N PRO A 117 13.49 3.25 5.13
CA PRO A 117 13.27 1.89 4.63
C PRO A 117 14.56 1.15 4.27
#